data_AF-A0A4T0E7N7-F1
#
_entry.id   AF-A0A4T0E7N7-F1
#
_cell.length_a   1.000
_cell.length_b   1.000
_cell.length_c   1.000
_cell.angle_alpha   90.00
_cell.angle_beta   90.00
_cell.angle_gamma   90.00
#
_symmetry.space_group_name_H-M   'P 1'
#
loop_
_entity.id
_entity.type
_entity.pdbx_description
1 polymer ?
#
loop_
_entity_poly.entity_id
_entity_poly.type
_entity_poly.pdbx_seq_one_letter_code
_entity_poly.pdbx_strand_id
1 'polypeptide(L)'
;MSKMDLESSDASSEEYSPEPAAVPVSPIPQSQSSETSRTNLADDLAPELQPTAEQQVGVSEAVKATPSSGTTFKPYESVLKNFKGYRFHPDYPREVQGGYRSLTFSHQIDPNKELCRFEVARGVCNDSSCEYQHFRDMAVSDDALLLQMGLNGKPGTIAEYRQGLRDILQQMRNDGNLETEAVATRVAQYRRDFVQDRSNILGLI
;
A
#
# COMPACT_ATOMS: atom_id res chain seq x y z
N MET A 1 -30.40 -15.19 63.63
CA MET A 1 -31.63 -15.56 62.90
C MET A 1 -31.35 -15.31 61.42
N SER A 2 -30.90 -16.35 60.72
CA SER A 2 -31.71 -17.14 59.77
C SER A 2 -31.67 -16.50 58.38
N LYS A 3 -30.78 -16.98 57.50
CA LYS A 3 -30.99 -18.01 56.47
C LYS A 3 -31.66 -17.43 55.21
N MET A 4 -30.96 -17.52 54.08
CA MET A 4 -31.45 -18.25 52.90
C MET A 4 -30.30 -18.37 51.88
N ASP A 5 -29.74 -19.57 51.83
CA ASP A 5 -28.96 -20.13 50.74
C ASP A 5 -29.85 -20.21 49.48
N LEU A 6 -29.29 -19.86 48.31
CA LEU A 6 -29.85 -20.27 47.03
C LEU A 6 -28.73 -20.94 46.21
N GLU A 7 -28.77 -22.27 46.22
CA GLU A 7 -28.11 -23.14 45.26
C GLU A 7 -28.66 -22.86 43.85
N SER A 8 -27.79 -22.84 42.84
CA SER A 8 -28.20 -23.02 41.44
C SER A 8 -27.20 -23.93 40.72
N SER A 9 -27.70 -25.15 40.53
CA SER A 9 -27.38 -26.23 39.58
C SER A 9 -26.22 -26.07 38.57
N ASP A 10 -25.35 -27.07 38.65
CA ASP A 10 -24.50 -27.67 37.60
C ASP A 10 -25.36 -28.24 36.44
N ALA A 11 -24.92 -28.08 35.18
CA ALA A 11 -24.90 -29.16 34.17
C ALA A 11 -24.48 -28.68 32.76
N SER A 12 -23.41 -29.32 32.27
CA SER A 12 -23.16 -29.79 30.91
C SER A 12 -22.95 -28.81 29.73
N SER A 13 -21.68 -28.77 29.35
CA SER A 13 -21.08 -28.61 28.03
C SER A 13 -21.91 -29.19 26.87
N GLU A 14 -22.05 -28.46 25.76
CA GLU A 14 -21.91 -28.99 24.39
C GLU A 14 -21.31 -27.93 23.46
N GLU A 15 -20.16 -28.31 22.91
CA GLU A 15 -19.33 -27.59 21.95
C GLU A 15 -19.93 -27.85 20.55
N TYR A 16 -20.54 -26.84 19.92
CA TYR A 16 -21.06 -26.98 18.55
C TYR A 16 -20.11 -26.29 17.56
N SER A 17 -19.24 -27.11 16.96
CA SER A 17 -18.35 -26.73 15.87
C SER A 17 -18.97 -27.20 14.54
N PRO A 18 -19.39 -26.29 13.64
CA PRO A 18 -19.89 -26.72 12.34
C PRO A 18 -18.72 -27.09 11.40
N GLU A 19 -18.76 -28.34 10.95
CA GLU A 19 -17.89 -28.96 9.94
C GLU A 19 -18.01 -28.24 8.57
N PRO A 20 -16.90 -27.93 7.87
CA PRO A 20 -16.98 -27.38 6.52
C PRO A 20 -17.33 -28.47 5.51
N ALA A 21 -18.45 -28.29 4.83
CA ALA A 21 -18.92 -29.14 3.74
C ALA A 21 -17.86 -29.32 2.64
N ALA A 22 -17.59 -30.58 2.32
CA ALA A 22 -16.72 -31.00 1.22
C ALA A 22 -17.29 -30.53 -0.13
N VAL A 23 -16.50 -29.75 -0.87
CA VAL A 23 -16.76 -29.44 -2.28
C VAL A 23 -16.17 -30.55 -3.17
N PRO A 24 -16.94 -31.16 -4.09
CA PRO A 24 -16.41 -32.18 -5.00
C PRO A 24 -15.52 -31.55 -6.08
N VAL A 25 -14.29 -32.06 -6.15
CA VAL A 25 -13.27 -31.75 -7.16
C VAL A 25 -13.70 -32.29 -8.52
N SER A 26 -13.79 -31.42 -9.52
CA SER A 26 -14.02 -31.83 -10.92
C SER A 26 -12.69 -32.24 -11.60
N PRO A 27 -12.68 -33.20 -12.54
CA PRO A 27 -11.44 -33.76 -13.08
C PRO A 27 -10.83 -32.87 -14.17
N ILE A 28 -9.51 -32.75 -14.13
CA ILE A 28 -8.65 -32.14 -15.16
C ILE A 28 -8.54 -33.10 -16.34
N PRO A 29 -8.77 -32.68 -17.60
CA PRO A 29 -8.39 -33.49 -18.76
C PRO A 29 -6.88 -33.39 -18.99
N GLN A 30 -6.19 -34.52 -18.84
CA GLN A 30 -4.82 -34.70 -19.34
C GLN A 30 -4.84 -34.69 -20.86
N SER A 31 -3.94 -33.92 -21.48
CA SER A 31 -3.56 -34.13 -22.88
C SER A 31 -2.04 -34.14 -22.98
N GLN A 32 -1.58 -35.18 -23.65
CA GLN A 32 -0.24 -35.71 -23.63
C GLN A 32 0.73 -34.85 -24.46
N SER A 33 1.99 -34.95 -24.04
CA SER A 33 3.22 -34.45 -24.66
C SER A 33 3.35 -34.74 -26.16
N SER A 34 3.94 -33.79 -26.89
CA SER A 34 4.87 -34.10 -27.98
C SER A 34 5.93 -33.00 -28.07
N GLU A 35 7.19 -33.37 -27.86
CA GLU A 35 8.33 -32.49 -28.08
C GLU A 35 8.62 -32.31 -29.59
N THR A 36 9.34 -31.23 -29.86
CA THR A 36 10.23 -30.98 -31.01
C THR A 36 9.61 -30.28 -32.22
N SER A 37 9.88 -28.97 -32.33
CA SER A 37 10.69 -28.44 -33.44
C SER A 37 11.04 -26.97 -33.18
N ARG A 38 12.35 -26.71 -33.10
CA ARG A 38 12.94 -25.36 -33.12
C ARG A 38 12.85 -24.81 -34.54
N THR A 39 12.16 -23.69 -34.73
CA THR A 39 12.45 -22.74 -35.82
C THR A 39 11.99 -21.34 -35.44
N ASN A 40 12.99 -20.45 -35.32
CA ASN A 40 13.05 -19.09 -35.85
C ASN A 40 11.93 -18.08 -35.52
N LEU A 41 12.32 -17.10 -34.69
CA LEU A 41 12.24 -15.66 -34.97
C LEU A 41 10.95 -15.16 -35.63
N ALA A 42 10.10 -14.52 -34.83
CA ALA A 42 9.25 -13.44 -35.31
C ALA A 42 9.36 -12.29 -34.30
N ASP A 43 10.14 -11.29 -34.70
CA ASP A 43 10.21 -9.96 -34.13
C ASP A 43 8.92 -9.24 -34.54
N ASP A 44 7.88 -9.36 -33.73
CA ASP A 44 6.58 -8.71 -33.95
C ASP A 44 6.67 -7.24 -33.52
N LEU A 45 7.38 -6.47 -34.35
CA LEU A 45 7.49 -5.02 -34.18
C LEU A 45 6.16 -4.37 -34.55
N ALA A 46 5.57 -3.68 -33.57
CA ALA A 46 4.40 -2.84 -33.74
C ALA A 46 4.58 -1.88 -34.95
N PRO A 47 3.63 -1.85 -35.90
CA PRO A 47 3.77 -1.07 -37.14
C PRO A 47 3.96 0.44 -36.96
N GLU A 48 3.68 0.98 -35.76
CA GLU A 48 3.61 2.42 -35.51
C GLU A 48 4.98 3.10 -35.30
N LEU A 49 6.10 2.36 -35.35
CA LEU A 49 7.44 2.90 -35.11
C LEU A 49 8.36 2.93 -36.33
N GLN A 50 7.84 2.78 -37.55
CA GLN A 50 8.65 2.94 -38.75
C GLN A 50 8.74 4.43 -39.18
N PRO A 51 9.94 5.00 -39.35
CA PRO A 51 10.09 6.36 -39.85
C PRO A 51 9.72 6.38 -41.34
N THR A 52 8.60 7.03 -41.68
CA THR A 52 8.21 7.22 -43.07
C THR A 52 9.17 8.22 -43.72
N ALA A 53 9.82 7.79 -44.79
CA ALA A 53 10.76 8.57 -45.56
C ALA A 53 10.12 9.84 -46.14
N GLU A 54 10.97 10.87 -46.23
CA GLU A 54 10.71 12.26 -46.54
C GLU A 54 10.02 12.48 -47.90
N GLN A 55 8.99 13.33 -47.91
CA GLN A 55 8.52 14.00 -49.12
C GLN A 55 8.45 15.50 -48.87
N GLN A 56 9.47 16.20 -49.37
CA GLN A 56 9.53 17.66 -49.39
C GLN A 56 8.51 18.21 -50.39
N VAL A 57 7.57 19.03 -49.90
CA VAL A 57 6.88 20.04 -50.70
C VAL A 57 6.83 21.33 -49.89
N GLY A 58 7.53 22.35 -50.37
CA GLY A 58 7.52 23.67 -49.76
C GLY A 58 6.28 24.46 -50.14
N VAL A 59 5.62 25.02 -49.13
CA VAL A 59 4.83 26.25 -49.25
C VAL A 59 5.10 27.07 -48.00
N SER A 60 5.68 28.25 -48.20
CA SER A 60 5.91 29.26 -47.19
C SER A 60 4.61 29.99 -46.86
N GLU A 61 4.07 29.76 -45.68
CA GLU A 61 3.08 30.67 -45.08
C GLU A 61 3.44 30.87 -43.61
N ALA A 62 3.65 32.14 -43.24
CA ALA A 62 4.07 32.54 -41.91
C ALA A 62 2.92 32.34 -40.91
N VAL A 63 2.79 31.11 -40.40
CA VAL A 63 1.96 30.83 -39.24
C VAL A 63 2.69 31.39 -38.02
N LYS A 64 2.09 32.42 -37.41
CA LYS A 64 2.51 32.97 -36.12
C LYS A 64 2.52 31.83 -35.10
N ALA A 65 3.70 31.26 -34.85
CA ALA A 65 3.91 30.21 -33.89
C ALA A 65 3.49 30.72 -32.51
N THR A 66 2.33 30.28 -32.04
CA THR A 66 2.12 30.13 -30.60
C THR A 66 3.24 29.22 -30.10
N PRO A 67 3.94 29.55 -29.00
CA PRO A 67 4.98 28.66 -28.48
C PRO A 67 4.32 27.32 -28.17
N SER A 68 4.54 26.33 -29.02
CA SER A 68 4.26 24.95 -28.71
C SER A 68 5.07 24.66 -27.45
N SER A 69 4.40 24.48 -26.32
CA SER A 69 5.03 24.05 -25.09
C SER A 69 5.81 22.77 -25.39
N GLY A 70 7.12 22.92 -25.63
CA GLY A 70 7.98 21.82 -25.99
C GLY A 70 7.93 20.79 -24.87
N THR A 71 7.62 19.55 -25.22
CA THR A 71 7.69 18.43 -24.29
C THR A 71 9.16 18.17 -23.98
N THR A 72 9.69 18.87 -22.98
CA THR A 72 11.04 18.61 -22.47
C THR A 72 11.08 17.24 -21.81
N PHE A 73 12.17 16.50 -22.01
CA PHE A 73 12.43 15.24 -21.32
C PHE A 73 12.31 15.43 -19.80
N LYS A 74 11.48 14.59 -19.17
CA LYS A 74 11.40 14.46 -17.71
C LYS A 74 11.99 13.10 -17.31
N PRO A 75 12.76 13.02 -16.23
CA PRO A 75 13.19 11.74 -15.68
C PRO A 75 12.00 10.82 -15.44
N TYR A 76 12.18 9.52 -15.68
CA TYR A 76 11.15 8.51 -15.45
C TYR A 76 10.75 8.46 -13.97
N GLU A 77 9.44 8.47 -13.72
CA GLU A 77 8.87 8.26 -12.39
C GLU A 77 8.19 6.89 -12.33
N SER A 78 8.61 6.06 -11.38
CA SER A 78 8.07 4.72 -11.23
C SER A 78 6.64 4.75 -10.69
N VAL A 79 5.72 4.08 -11.39
CA VAL A 79 4.32 3.88 -10.92
C VAL A 79 4.25 3.14 -9.59
N LEU A 80 5.30 2.41 -9.21
CA LEU A 80 5.40 1.75 -7.91
C LEU A 80 5.46 2.76 -6.75
N LYS A 81 5.81 4.03 -7.01
CA LYS A 81 5.76 5.09 -6.00
C LYS A 81 4.35 5.36 -5.50
N ASN A 82 3.29 4.96 -6.21
CA ASN A 82 1.90 5.19 -5.77
C ASN A 82 1.44 4.21 -4.67
N PHE A 83 2.22 3.17 -4.37
CA PHE A 83 1.84 2.19 -3.37
C PHE A 83 2.23 2.66 -1.97
N LYS A 84 1.40 2.32 -0.97
CA LYS A 84 1.70 2.57 0.44
C LYS A 84 3.04 1.97 0.90
N GLY A 85 3.54 0.93 0.22
CA GLY A 85 4.84 0.34 0.50
C GLY A 85 6.02 1.28 0.22
N TYR A 86 5.84 2.33 -0.58
CA TYR A 86 6.89 3.29 -0.91
C TYR A 86 7.43 4.03 0.32
N ARG A 87 6.66 4.10 1.43
CA ARG A 87 7.13 4.60 2.73
C ARG A 87 8.38 3.92 3.27
N PHE A 88 8.65 2.69 2.84
CA PHE A 88 9.84 1.95 3.27
C PHE A 88 11.05 2.16 2.34
N HIS A 89 10.88 2.88 1.23
CA HIS A 89 11.93 3.16 0.28
C HIS A 89 12.97 4.15 0.85
N PRO A 90 14.28 4.00 0.56
CA PRO A 90 15.31 4.93 1.03
C PRO A 90 15.07 6.40 0.67
N ASP A 91 14.55 6.66 -0.53
CA ASP A 91 14.32 8.04 -1.00
C ASP A 91 13.02 8.68 -0.48
N TYR A 92 12.16 7.92 0.21
CA TYR A 92 10.86 8.40 0.66
C TYR A 92 10.91 9.70 1.47
N PRO A 93 11.78 9.85 2.50
CA PRO A 93 11.83 11.08 3.30
C PRO A 93 12.27 12.31 2.51
N ARG A 94 12.97 12.11 1.37
CA ARG A 94 13.44 13.20 0.51
C ARG A 94 12.40 13.59 -0.53
N GLU A 95 11.68 12.61 -1.07
CA GLU A 95 10.76 12.82 -2.20
C GLU A 95 9.34 13.18 -1.77
N VAL A 96 8.91 12.72 -0.60
CA VAL A 96 7.53 12.90 -0.14
C VAL A 96 7.43 14.09 0.81
N GLN A 97 6.71 15.11 0.37
CA GLN A 97 6.38 16.25 1.22
C GLN A 97 5.52 15.80 2.41
N GLY A 98 5.90 16.22 3.61
CA GLY A 98 5.23 15.81 4.85
C GLY A 98 5.68 14.47 5.41
N GLY A 99 6.70 13.83 4.81
CA GLY A 99 7.37 12.66 5.38
C GLY A 99 6.41 11.49 5.64
N TYR A 100 6.54 10.86 6.81
CA TYR A 100 5.69 9.72 7.17
C TYR A 100 4.24 10.12 7.49
N ARG A 101 3.96 11.41 7.72
CA ARG A 101 2.61 11.96 7.93
C ARG A 101 1.88 12.36 6.63
N SER A 102 2.44 12.02 5.47
CA SER A 102 1.80 12.31 4.18
C SER A 102 0.44 11.63 4.04
N LEU A 103 -0.61 12.42 3.73
CA LEU A 103 -1.97 11.92 3.46
C LEU A 103 -2.04 11.00 2.24
N THR A 104 -1.03 11.01 1.36
CA THR A 104 -0.98 10.13 0.20
C THR A 104 -0.60 8.70 0.59
N PHE A 105 0.28 8.53 1.58
CA PHE A 105 0.87 7.24 1.93
C PHE A 105 0.41 6.70 3.29
N SER A 106 0.14 7.62 4.21
CA SER A 106 -0.32 7.37 5.55
C SER A 106 -1.66 8.05 5.71
N HIS A 107 -2.73 7.29 5.46
CA HIS A 107 -4.12 7.75 5.57
C HIS A 107 -5.04 6.63 6.07
N GLN A 108 -6.14 7.06 6.67
CA GLN A 108 -7.25 6.21 7.15
C GLN A 108 -8.53 6.36 6.30
N ILE A 109 -8.38 6.78 5.04
CA ILE A 109 -9.48 6.83 4.07
C ILE A 109 -10.14 5.45 3.95
N ASP A 110 -11.47 5.43 4.02
CA ASP A 110 -12.28 4.23 3.84
C ASP A 110 -12.94 4.34 2.46
N PRO A 111 -12.56 3.49 1.49
CA PRO A 111 -13.10 3.57 0.14
C PRO A 111 -14.60 3.24 0.07
N ASN A 112 -15.16 2.61 1.10
CA ASN A 112 -16.58 2.25 1.14
C ASN A 112 -17.45 3.32 1.79
N LYS A 113 -16.84 4.39 2.33
CA LYS A 113 -17.53 5.46 3.06
C LYS A 113 -17.54 6.73 2.23
N GLU A 114 -18.72 7.32 2.03
CA GLU A 114 -18.81 8.57 1.27
C GLU A 114 -18.30 9.78 2.07
N LEU A 115 -17.81 10.79 1.36
CA LEU A 115 -17.30 12.02 1.95
C LEU A 115 -18.43 12.93 2.43
N CYS A 116 -18.19 13.64 3.53
CA CYS A 116 -19.13 14.61 4.05
C CYS A 116 -19.40 15.72 3.01
N ARG A 117 -20.65 15.84 2.56
CA ARG A 117 -21.06 16.81 1.52
C ARG A 117 -20.72 18.25 1.88
N PHE A 118 -20.81 18.60 3.17
CA PHE A 118 -20.47 19.95 3.65
C PHE A 118 -18.98 20.24 3.51
N GLU A 119 -18.11 19.28 3.84
CA GLU A 119 -16.66 19.48 3.70
C GLU A 119 -16.21 19.48 2.25
N VAL A 120 -16.83 18.65 1.41
CA VAL A 120 -16.59 18.66 -0.05
C VAL A 120 -16.95 20.01 -0.66
N ALA A 121 -18.02 20.66 -0.17
CA ALA A 121 -18.40 22.02 -0.56
C ALA A 121 -17.52 23.12 0.07
N ARG A 122 -16.38 22.77 0.69
CA ARG A 122 -15.47 23.65 1.45
C ARG A 122 -16.10 24.30 2.69
N GLY A 123 -17.18 23.73 3.20
CA GLY A 123 -17.75 24.07 4.50
C GLY A 123 -17.06 23.31 5.64
N VAL A 124 -17.49 23.58 6.86
CA VAL A 124 -17.10 22.81 8.06
C VAL A 124 -18.33 22.06 8.55
N CYS A 125 -18.18 20.76 8.80
CA CYS A 125 -19.24 19.98 9.41
C CYS A 125 -19.16 20.09 10.94
N ASN A 126 -20.24 20.57 11.56
CA ASN A 126 -20.36 20.74 13.01
C ASN A 126 -21.20 19.64 13.68
N ASP A 127 -21.71 18.69 12.90
CA ASP A 127 -22.50 17.59 13.41
C ASP A 127 -21.59 16.51 14.02
N SER A 128 -21.72 16.28 15.32
CA SER A 128 -21.00 15.24 16.05
C SER A 128 -21.47 13.82 15.73
N SER A 129 -22.68 13.69 15.17
CA SER A 129 -23.28 12.43 14.72
C SER A 129 -23.17 12.21 13.21
N CYS A 130 -22.31 12.98 12.52
CA CYS A 130 -22.15 12.83 11.09
C CYS A 130 -21.58 11.44 10.74
N GLU A 131 -22.36 10.64 10.03
CA GLU A 131 -21.96 9.29 9.62
C GLU A 131 -21.03 9.29 8.41
N TYR A 132 -20.69 10.44 7.84
CA TYR A 132 -19.84 10.55 6.65
C TYR A 132 -18.34 10.60 6.98
N GLN A 133 -17.48 10.44 5.97
CA GLN A 133 -16.04 10.57 6.14
C GLN A 133 -15.62 12.05 6.05
N HIS A 134 -14.86 12.52 7.04
CA HIS A 134 -14.32 13.88 7.09
C HIS A 134 -12.83 13.92 6.76
N PHE A 135 -12.33 14.99 6.15
CA PHE A 135 -10.91 15.17 5.83
C PHE A 135 -10.03 15.19 7.08
N ARG A 136 -10.54 15.74 8.20
CA ARG A 136 -9.84 15.73 9.50
C ARG A 136 -9.57 14.31 10.01
N ASP A 137 -10.46 13.37 9.72
CA ASP A 137 -10.39 11.99 10.20
C ASP A 137 -9.59 11.09 9.24
N MET A 138 -9.30 11.57 8.01
CA MET A 138 -8.45 10.84 7.06
C MET A 138 -6.98 10.86 7.46
N ALA A 139 -6.56 11.89 8.19
CA ALA A 139 -5.20 11.99 8.71
C ALA A 139 -4.94 10.87 9.72
N VAL A 140 -3.70 10.39 9.75
CA VAL A 140 -3.29 9.34 10.69
C VAL A 140 -2.68 9.99 11.91
N SER A 141 -3.13 9.59 13.10
CA SER A 141 -2.45 9.97 14.34
C SER A 141 -1.07 9.31 14.40
N ASP A 142 -0.15 9.92 15.13
CA ASP A 142 1.22 9.42 15.24
C ASP A 142 1.28 7.96 15.73
N ASP A 143 0.47 7.60 16.72
CA ASP A 143 0.39 6.23 17.24
C ASP A 143 -0.13 5.23 16.19
N ALA A 144 -1.18 5.61 15.45
CA ALA A 144 -1.74 4.78 14.38
C ALA A 144 -0.76 4.61 13.22
N LEU A 145 0.02 5.66 12.91
CA LEU A 145 1.07 5.63 11.89
C LEU A 145 2.15 4.61 12.25
N LEU A 146 2.69 4.69 13.47
CA LEU A 146 3.71 3.77 13.96
C LEU A 146 3.20 2.33 13.98
N LEU A 147 1.95 2.12 14.40
CA LEU A 147 1.30 0.82 14.38
C LEU A 147 1.17 0.28 12.94
N GLN A 148 0.68 1.09 12.00
CA GLN A 148 0.53 0.70 10.58
C GLN A 148 1.88 0.43 9.89
N MET A 149 2.96 1.08 10.33
CA MET A 149 4.30 0.79 9.83
C MET A 149 4.89 -0.49 10.43
N GLY A 150 4.62 -0.75 11.70
CA GLY A 150 5.08 -1.96 12.39
C GLY A 150 4.35 -3.24 11.96
N LEU A 151 3.04 -3.16 11.69
CA LEU A 151 2.24 -4.35 11.35
C LEU A 151 2.44 -4.82 9.90
N ASN A 152 2.51 -3.89 8.95
CA ASN A 152 2.55 -4.20 7.52
C ASN A 152 3.96 -4.57 7.00
N GLY A 153 4.88 -4.93 7.90
CA GLY A 153 6.28 -5.14 7.57
C GLY A 153 6.61 -6.45 6.83
N LYS A 154 5.85 -7.55 7.05
CA LYS A 154 6.13 -8.84 6.39
C LYS A 154 4.95 -9.84 6.39
N PRO A 155 4.69 -10.57 5.28
CA PRO A 155 4.03 -11.89 5.29
C PRO A 155 5.08 -13.02 5.49
N GLY A 156 4.89 -13.92 6.46
CA GLY A 156 5.76 -15.09 6.68
C GLY A 156 6.32 -15.22 8.10
N THR A 157 7.43 -14.56 8.43
CA THR A 157 8.06 -14.62 9.78
C THR A 157 7.70 -13.43 10.65
N ILE A 158 6.40 -13.26 10.91
CA ILE A 158 5.88 -12.10 11.63
C ILE A 158 6.38 -12.01 13.09
N ALA A 159 6.73 -13.13 13.72
CA ALA A 159 7.15 -13.18 15.11
C ALA A 159 8.56 -12.57 15.34
N GLU A 160 9.55 -13.02 14.57
CA GLU A 160 10.93 -12.51 14.63
C GLU A 160 10.99 -11.03 14.28
N TYR A 161 10.25 -10.65 13.22
CA TYR A 161 10.15 -9.26 12.81
C TYR A 161 9.58 -8.38 13.93
N ARG A 162 8.47 -8.82 14.56
CA ARG A 162 7.87 -8.11 15.70
C ARG A 162 8.80 -8.05 16.91
N GLN A 163 9.62 -9.07 17.14
CA GLN A 163 10.60 -9.06 18.22
C GLN A 163 11.67 -8.00 17.99
N GLY A 164 12.32 -7.99 16.82
CA GLY A 164 13.33 -6.97 16.55
C GLY A 164 12.76 -5.55 16.49
N LEU A 165 11.49 -5.37 16.08
CA LEU A 165 10.81 -4.08 16.22
C LEU A 165 10.67 -3.64 17.68
N ARG A 166 10.33 -4.55 18.60
CA ARG A 166 10.27 -4.23 20.04
C ARG A 166 11.64 -3.82 20.58
N ASP A 167 12.68 -4.53 20.18
CA ASP A 167 14.05 -4.25 20.63
C ASP A 167 14.52 -2.87 20.14
N ILE A 168 14.22 -2.51 18.89
CA ILE A 168 14.53 -1.19 18.33
C ILE A 168 13.75 -0.08 19.04
N LEU A 169 12.45 -0.28 19.28
CA LEU A 169 11.65 0.70 20.01
C LEU A 169 12.16 0.90 21.45
N GLN A 170 12.63 -0.17 22.09
CA GLN A 170 13.26 -0.09 23.40
C GLN A 170 14.59 0.67 23.35
N GLN A 171 15.41 0.44 22.34
CA GLN A 171 16.65 1.20 22.12
C GLN A 171 16.36 2.69 21.95
N MET A 172 15.43 3.06 21.06
CA MET A 172 15.06 4.45 20.82
C MET A 172 14.50 5.14 22.07
N ARG A 173 13.78 4.40 22.92
CA ARG A 173 13.32 4.90 24.23
C ARG A 173 14.49 5.22 25.16
N ASN A 174 15.51 4.36 25.18
CA ASN A 174 16.70 4.59 26.01
C ASN A 174 17.52 5.78 25.50
N ASP A 175 17.58 5.98 24.19
CA ASP A 175 18.30 7.08 23.54
C ASP A 175 17.55 8.43 23.68
N GLY A 176 16.30 8.42 24.14
CA GLY A 176 15.47 9.62 24.35
C GLY A 176 14.93 10.25 23.06
N ASN A 177 15.17 9.64 21.89
CA ASN A 177 14.64 10.09 20.62
C ASN A 177 13.37 9.31 20.25
N LEU A 178 12.25 9.78 20.77
CA LEU A 178 10.91 9.20 20.57
C LEU A 178 10.07 10.01 19.57
N GLU A 179 10.71 10.84 18.73
CA GLU A 179 9.98 11.57 17.70
C GLU A 179 9.40 10.60 16.66
N THR A 180 8.13 10.80 16.28
CA THR A 180 7.39 9.94 15.35
C THR A 180 8.13 9.73 14.02
N GLU A 181 8.70 10.79 13.44
CA GLU A 181 9.47 10.72 12.18
C GLU A 181 10.77 9.91 12.36
N ALA A 182 11.47 10.08 13.48
CA ALA A 182 12.68 9.32 13.79
C ALA A 182 12.36 7.83 13.97
N VAL A 183 11.30 7.52 14.72
CA VAL A 183 10.84 6.13 14.94
C VAL A 183 10.42 5.50 13.62
N ALA A 184 9.61 6.20 12.82
CA ALA A 184 9.17 5.74 11.50
C ALA A 184 10.36 5.48 10.56
N THR A 185 11.33 6.37 10.55
CA THR A 185 12.59 6.20 9.79
C THR A 185 13.32 4.93 10.22
N ARG A 186 13.44 4.70 11.53
CA ARG A 186 14.13 3.53 12.08
C ARG A 186 13.40 2.23 11.77
N VAL A 187 12.08 2.21 11.87
CA VAL A 187 11.22 1.09 11.48
C VAL A 187 11.39 0.79 9.97
N ALA A 188 11.43 1.83 9.13
CA ALA A 188 11.63 1.67 7.70
C ALA A 188 13.05 1.17 7.34
N GLN A 189 14.08 1.57 8.07
CA GLN A 189 15.42 0.99 7.95
C GLN A 189 15.41 -0.49 8.31
N TYR A 190 14.87 -0.83 9.48
CA TYR A 190 14.83 -2.21 9.95
C TYR A 190 14.10 -3.15 8.98
N ARG A 191 12.97 -2.71 8.40
CA ARG A 191 12.28 -3.50 7.38
C ARG A 191 13.16 -3.80 6.17
N ARG A 192 13.90 -2.79 5.67
CA ARG A 192 14.80 -2.96 4.52
C ARG A 192 15.90 -3.98 4.83
N ASP A 193 16.48 -3.89 6.01
CA ASP A 193 17.54 -4.81 6.46
C ASP A 193 17.00 -6.23 6.64
N PHE A 194 15.78 -6.36 7.17
CA PHE A 194 15.11 -7.64 7.39
C PHE A 194 14.70 -8.34 6.08
N VAL A 195 14.19 -7.59 5.09
CA VAL A 195 13.78 -8.11 3.78
C VAL A 195 14.98 -8.31 2.85
N GLN A 196 16.12 -7.68 3.14
CA GLN A 196 17.34 -7.67 2.32
C GLN A 196 17.17 -7.06 0.91
N ASP A 197 16.06 -6.35 0.67
CA ASP A 197 15.81 -5.54 -0.51
C ASP A 197 15.38 -4.14 -0.10
N ARG A 198 16.21 -3.15 -0.45
CA ARG A 198 16.00 -1.74 -0.10
C ARG A 198 14.88 -1.09 -0.90
N SER A 199 14.59 -1.62 -2.09
CA SER A 199 13.61 -1.08 -3.04
C SER A 199 12.27 -1.82 -3.03
N ASN A 200 12.09 -2.78 -2.11
CA ASN A 200 10.88 -3.59 -2.05
C ASN A 200 9.66 -2.77 -1.59
N ILE A 201 8.79 -2.46 -2.54
CA ILE A 201 7.54 -1.73 -2.33
C ILE A 201 6.34 -2.68 -2.22
N LEU A 202 6.29 -3.73 -3.03
CA LEU A 202 5.10 -4.59 -3.17
C LEU A 202 4.91 -5.57 -2.00
N GLY A 203 5.93 -5.76 -1.16
CA GLY A 203 5.88 -6.73 -0.07
C GLY A 203 5.76 -8.18 -0.56
N LEU A 204 6.04 -8.42 -1.83
CA LEU A 204 6.15 -9.74 -2.43
C LEU A 204 7.54 -10.29 -2.11
N ILE A 205 7.58 -11.48 -1.52
CA ILE A 205 8.78 -12.26 -1.21
C ILE A 205 8.45 -13.71 -1.53
#